data_AF-D7ML29-F1
#
_entry.id   AF-D7ML29-F1
#
_cell.length_a   1.000
_cell.length_b   1.000
_cell.length_c   1.000
_cell.angle_alpha   90.00
_cell.angle_beta   90.00
_cell.angle_gamma   90.00
#
_symmetry.space_group_name_H-M   'P 1'
#
loop_
_entity.id
_entity.type
_entity.pdbx_description
1 polymer ?
#
loop_
_entity_poly.entity_id
_entity_poly.type
_entity_poly.pdbx_seq_one_letter_code
_entity_poly.pdbx_strand_id
1 'polypeptide(L)'
;ANLEVGLNERRVVFQRTKFASLVLAHRFKFEKYVKKNYVFDQDLMSCFPLNFDSLYFPFNFDKQHWKVRRDTRLRKEMEPLLEMLPFVVRQVSPQLMKAVPSDPFILNRDSLLPTCLNPSESGLTSVLFIERHAVGELQAAREVRPEDLAVQAKQLLIEMYDVYVEK
;
A
#
# COMPACT_ATOMS: atom_id res chain seq x y z
N ALA A 1 -9.44 10.14 7.41
CA ALA A 1 -9.81 8.83 7.99
C ALA A 1 -9.27 7.71 7.11
N ASN A 2 -8.40 6.86 7.66
CA ASN A 2 -8.02 5.58 7.06
C ASN A 2 -9.19 4.60 7.20
N LEU A 3 -9.30 3.61 6.31
CA LEU A 3 -10.29 2.54 6.46
C LEU A 3 -9.65 1.44 7.30
N GLU A 4 -10.24 1.19 8.47
CA GLU A 4 -9.86 0.09 9.36
C GLU A 4 -10.93 -1.00 9.24
N VAL A 5 -10.53 -2.21 8.87
CA VAL A 5 -11.44 -3.36 8.81
C VAL A 5 -10.89 -4.41 9.76
N GLY A 6 -11.70 -4.82 10.75
CA GLY A 6 -11.36 -5.92 11.65
C GLY A 6 -11.72 -7.25 10.99
N LEU A 7 -10.73 -7.96 10.47
CA LEU A 7 -10.90 -9.31 9.93
C LEU A 7 -10.12 -10.27 10.84
N ASN A 8 -10.83 -11.15 11.56
CA ASN A 8 -10.24 -12.22 12.38
C ASN A 8 -9.11 -11.76 13.32
N GLU A 9 -9.42 -10.88 14.29
CA GLU A 9 -8.47 -10.32 15.28
C GLU A 9 -7.28 -9.51 14.73
N ARG A 10 -6.98 -9.58 13.42
CA ARG A 10 -5.97 -8.77 12.75
C ARG A 10 -6.51 -7.40 12.37
N ARG A 11 -5.70 -6.38 12.66
CA ARG A 11 -5.98 -5.01 12.26
C ARG A 11 -5.33 -4.69 10.93
N VAL A 12 -6.13 -4.75 9.88
CA VAL A 12 -5.73 -4.42 8.52
C VAL A 12 -6.05 -2.95 8.24
N VAL A 13 -5.07 -2.20 7.74
CA VAL A 13 -5.24 -0.80 7.38
C VAL A 13 -4.95 -0.56 5.91
N PHE A 14 -5.86 0.16 5.26
CA PHE A 14 -5.70 0.63 3.89
C PHE A 14 -5.28 2.09 3.89
N GLN A 15 -4.07 2.35 3.41
CA GLN A 15 -3.58 3.72 3.32
C GLN A 15 -4.17 4.42 2.10
N ARG A 16 -4.50 5.71 2.24
CA ARG A 16 -4.90 6.53 1.09
C ARG A 16 -3.74 6.69 0.11
N THR A 17 -4.05 6.68 -1.19
CA THR A 17 -3.08 6.88 -2.29
C THR A 17 -2.22 8.14 -2.13
N LYS A 18 -2.75 9.18 -1.49
CA LYS A 18 -2.05 10.45 -1.22
C LYS A 18 -0.79 10.28 -0.35
N PHE A 19 -0.76 9.31 0.56
CA PHE A 19 0.34 9.14 1.51
C PHE A 19 1.67 8.92 0.80
N ALA A 20 1.70 8.00 -0.17
CA ALA A 20 2.88 7.73 -0.97
C ALA A 20 3.41 8.97 -1.69
N SER A 21 2.50 9.77 -2.27
CA SER A 21 2.86 11.02 -2.95
C SER A 21 3.43 12.05 -1.97
N LEU A 22 2.91 12.13 -0.74
CA LEU A 22 3.44 13.01 0.29
C LEU A 22 4.85 12.59 0.69
N VAL A 23 5.11 11.30 0.96
CA VAL A 23 6.46 10.81 1.28
C VAL A 23 7.43 11.12 0.14
N LEU A 24 7.04 10.85 -1.12
CA LEU A 24 7.87 11.12 -2.29
C LEU A 24 8.22 12.61 -2.47
N ALA A 25 7.35 13.53 -2.04
CA ALA A 25 7.61 14.97 -2.11
C ALA A 25 8.81 15.39 -1.23
N HIS A 26 9.13 14.62 -0.18
CA HIS A 26 10.29 14.88 0.68
C HIS A 26 11.61 14.43 0.09
N ARG A 27 11.61 13.59 -0.95
CA ARG A 27 12.80 12.91 -1.49
C ARG A 27 14.01 13.85 -1.67
N PHE A 28 13.84 14.93 -2.43
CA PHE A 28 14.96 15.83 -2.76
C PHE A 28 15.56 16.53 -1.53
N LYS A 29 14.73 16.82 -0.52
CA LYS A 29 15.21 17.42 0.73
C LYS A 29 15.87 16.34 1.60
N PHE A 30 15.25 15.18 1.71
CA PHE A 30 15.77 14.04 2.46
C PHE A 30 17.17 13.61 2.00
N GLU A 31 17.41 13.53 0.69
CA GLU A 31 18.72 13.19 0.11
C GLU A 31 19.82 14.21 0.44
N LYS A 32 19.48 15.49 0.65
CA LYS A 32 20.45 16.56 0.94
C LYS A 32 20.82 16.69 2.42
N TYR A 33 20.04 16.10 3.31
CA TYR A 33 20.27 16.17 4.76
C TYR A 33 20.97 14.91 5.27
N VAL A 34 21.55 15.00 6.47
CA VAL A 34 21.90 13.79 7.22
C VAL A 34 20.61 13.05 7.52
N LYS A 35 20.33 11.94 6.79
CA LYS A 35 19.06 11.21 6.79
C LYS A 35 18.43 11.03 8.18
N LYS A 36 19.25 10.76 9.20
CA LYS A 36 18.83 10.56 10.60
C LYS A 36 18.26 11.80 11.30
N ASN A 37 18.63 12.99 10.83
CA ASN A 37 18.21 14.27 11.42
C ASN A 37 17.12 14.97 10.60
N TYR A 38 16.70 14.38 9.48
CA TYR A 38 15.64 14.94 8.66
C TYR A 38 14.29 14.78 9.37
N VAL A 39 13.49 15.84 9.42
CA VAL A 39 12.14 15.84 10.02
C VAL A 39 11.10 15.92 8.91
N PHE A 40 10.12 15.02 8.94
CA PHE A 40 9.00 15.00 8.00
C PHE A 40 7.88 15.94 8.46
N ASP A 41 7.05 16.40 7.51
CA ASP A 41 5.98 17.36 7.81
C ASP A 41 4.91 16.73 8.72
N GLN A 42 4.41 17.49 9.70
CA GLN A 42 3.43 17.00 10.67
C GLN A 42 2.15 16.45 10.01
N ASP A 43 1.73 17.03 8.88
CA ASP A 43 0.58 16.55 8.10
C ASP A 43 0.80 15.13 7.58
N LEU A 44 2.00 14.83 7.08
CA LEU A 44 2.38 13.48 6.64
C LEU A 44 2.38 12.53 7.83
N MET A 45 2.95 12.96 8.95
CA MET A 45 3.03 12.16 10.18
C MET A 45 1.65 11.80 10.74
N SER A 46 0.71 12.77 10.72
CA SER A 46 -0.66 12.59 11.20
C SER A 46 -1.47 11.58 10.37
N CYS A 47 -1.04 11.33 9.12
CA CYS A 47 -1.73 10.41 8.22
C CYS A 47 -1.27 8.96 8.38
N PHE A 48 -0.17 8.70 9.09
CA PHE A 48 0.36 7.35 9.25
C PHE A 48 -0.41 6.58 10.34
N PRO A 49 -0.94 5.38 10.04
CA PRO A 49 -1.72 4.61 11.00
C PRO A 49 -0.81 3.98 12.06
N LEU A 50 -1.32 3.85 13.28
CA LEU A 50 -0.62 3.21 14.40
C LEU A 50 -1.41 2.02 14.93
N ASN A 51 -0.73 0.91 15.25
CA ASN A 51 -1.28 -0.36 15.77
C ASN A 51 -1.93 -1.29 14.73
N PHE A 52 -1.30 -1.48 13.57
CA PHE A 52 -1.77 -2.39 12.52
C PHE A 52 -0.91 -3.66 12.42
N ASP A 53 -1.49 -4.76 11.97
CA ASP A 53 -0.76 -5.98 11.60
C ASP A 53 -0.35 -5.98 10.13
N SER A 54 -1.16 -5.34 9.28
CA SER A 54 -0.90 -5.22 7.85
C SER A 54 -1.33 -3.86 7.34
N LEU A 55 -0.44 -3.22 6.57
CA LEU A 55 -0.66 -1.92 5.95
C LEU A 55 -0.53 -2.05 4.43
N TYR A 56 -1.62 -1.79 3.72
CA TYR A 56 -1.65 -1.81 2.26
C TYR A 56 -1.55 -0.41 1.69
N PHE A 57 -0.62 -0.23 0.75
CA PHE A 57 -0.48 1.01 -0.02
C PHE A 57 -0.99 0.78 -1.44
N PRO A 58 -2.20 1.24 -1.79
CA PRO A 58 -2.62 1.26 -3.18
C PRO A 58 -1.74 2.26 -3.94
N PHE A 59 -0.89 1.76 -4.83
CA PHE A 59 0.02 2.57 -5.64
C PHE A 59 -0.47 2.65 -7.09
N ASN A 60 -0.87 3.84 -7.52
CA ASN A 60 -1.19 4.14 -8.91
C ASN A 60 -0.01 4.87 -9.58
N PHE A 61 0.91 4.13 -10.18
CA PHE A 61 2.20 4.67 -10.65
C PHE A 61 2.12 5.59 -11.88
N ASP A 62 1.08 5.49 -12.73
CA ASP A 62 1.05 6.26 -13.98
C ASP A 62 -0.22 7.07 -14.23
N LYS A 63 -1.11 7.17 -13.23
CA LYS A 63 -2.40 7.88 -13.29
C LYS A 63 -3.33 7.41 -14.42
N GLN A 64 -2.97 6.35 -15.15
CA GLN A 64 -3.75 5.81 -16.27
C GLN A 64 -4.01 4.30 -16.12
N HIS A 65 -3.18 3.57 -15.38
CA HIS A 65 -3.22 2.13 -15.19
C HIS A 65 -2.51 1.73 -13.88
N TRP A 66 -3.03 0.72 -13.17
CA TRP A 66 -2.25 0.02 -12.13
C TRP A 66 -1.35 -1.01 -12.82
N LYS A 67 -0.44 -0.54 -13.67
CA LYS A 67 0.48 -1.38 -14.45
C LYS A 67 1.50 -2.05 -13.53
N VAL A 68 1.65 -3.36 -13.68
CA VAL A 68 2.90 -4.05 -13.36
C VAL A 68 3.96 -3.59 -14.37
N ARG A 69 4.73 -2.55 -14.02
CA ARG A 69 5.86 -2.09 -14.85
C ARG A 69 6.97 -3.15 -14.85
N ARG A 70 7.85 -3.13 -15.87
CA ARG A 70 9.12 -3.89 -15.84
C ARG A 70 9.83 -3.60 -14.51
N ASP A 71 10.24 -4.65 -13.80
CA ASP A 71 10.73 -4.60 -12.41
C ASP A 71 11.80 -3.52 -12.19
N THR A 72 12.66 -3.25 -13.18
CA THR A 72 13.72 -2.25 -13.07
C THR A 72 13.20 -0.81 -12.99
N ARG A 73 12.05 -0.50 -13.59
CA ARG A 73 11.42 0.83 -13.49
C ARG A 73 10.61 0.96 -12.20
N LEU A 74 9.87 -0.09 -11.84
CA LEU A 74 9.12 -0.12 -10.58
C LEU A 74 10.07 0.04 -9.39
N ARG A 75 11.19 -0.69 -9.39
CA ARG A 75 12.21 -0.59 -8.34
C ARG A 75 12.73 0.84 -8.18
N LYS A 76 13.08 1.53 -9.28
CA LYS A 76 13.53 2.94 -9.23
C LYS A 76 12.47 3.91 -8.69
N GLU A 77 11.19 3.64 -8.94
CA GLU A 77 10.08 4.45 -8.44
C GLU A 77 9.80 4.17 -6.95
N MET A 78 10.01 2.93 -6.49
CA MET A 78 9.78 2.52 -5.09
C MET A 78 10.98 2.75 -4.17
N GLU A 79 12.21 2.70 -4.70
CA GLU A 79 13.44 2.82 -3.91
C GLU A 79 13.48 4.07 -3.01
N PRO A 80 13.09 5.28 -3.45
CA PRO A 80 13.02 6.44 -2.57
C PRO A 80 12.03 6.27 -1.41
N LEU A 81 10.90 5.60 -1.66
CA LEU A 81 9.92 5.30 -0.62
C LEU A 81 10.49 4.31 0.39
N LEU A 82 11.10 3.23 -0.08
CA LEU A 82 11.71 2.21 0.77
C LEU A 82 12.86 2.76 1.62
N GLU A 83 13.60 3.74 1.10
CA GLU A 83 14.63 4.45 1.86
C GLU A 83 14.04 5.38 2.93
N MET A 84 12.95 6.09 2.64
CA MET A 84 12.37 7.08 3.56
C MET A 84 11.41 6.49 4.60
N LEU A 85 10.70 5.41 4.26
CA LEU A 85 9.68 4.80 5.11
C LEU A 85 10.17 4.44 6.53
N PRO A 86 11.37 3.84 6.72
CA PRO A 86 11.87 3.57 8.06
C PRO A 86 11.96 4.84 8.92
N PHE A 87 12.39 5.96 8.34
CA PHE A 87 12.51 7.25 9.04
C PHE A 87 11.15 7.85 9.36
N VAL A 88 10.17 7.71 8.46
CA VAL A 88 8.77 8.09 8.74
C VAL A 88 8.25 7.29 9.92
N VAL A 89 8.31 5.95 9.88
CA VAL A 89 7.77 5.07 10.95
C VAL A 89 8.36 5.41 12.32
N ARG A 90 9.68 5.65 12.36
CA ARG A 90 10.41 6.04 13.56
C ARG A 90 9.94 7.38 14.14
N GLN A 91 9.58 8.34 13.30
CA GLN A 91 9.10 9.64 13.77
C GLN A 91 7.62 9.60 14.17
N VAL A 92 6.80 8.70 13.60
CA VAL A 92 5.37 8.60 13.96
C VAL A 92 5.22 8.01 15.36
N SER A 93 6.07 7.05 15.72
CA SER A 93 6.06 6.46 17.05
C SER A 93 7.48 6.34 17.62
N PRO A 94 7.81 7.09 18.68
CA PRO A 94 9.06 6.93 19.42
C PRO A 94 9.29 5.51 19.95
N GLN A 95 8.23 4.73 20.14
CA GLN A 95 8.30 3.33 20.57
C GLN A 95 8.79 2.42 19.44
N LEU A 96 8.39 2.71 18.19
CA LEU A 96 8.87 2.03 16.99
C LEU A 96 10.32 2.42 16.61
N MET A 97 10.86 3.53 17.16
CA MET A 97 12.25 3.94 16.91
C MET A 97 13.28 2.83 17.16
N LYS A 98 13.06 2.04 18.21
CA LYS A 98 13.97 0.96 18.60
C LYS A 98 13.76 -0.33 17.81
N ALA A 99 12.55 -0.57 17.31
CA ALA A 99 12.17 -1.81 16.63
C ALA A 99 12.45 -1.78 15.13
N VAL A 100 12.39 -0.60 14.49
CA VAL A 100 12.56 -0.47 13.04
C VAL A 100 14.01 -0.08 12.71
N PRO A 101 14.72 -0.84 11.86
CA PRO A 101 16.08 -0.48 11.44
C PRO A 101 16.09 0.83 10.64
N SER A 102 17.26 1.46 10.50
CA SER A 102 17.40 2.65 9.64
C SER A 102 17.62 2.29 8.17
N ASP A 103 17.85 1.01 7.89
CA ASP A 103 18.11 0.50 6.56
C ASP A 103 16.84 0.53 5.70
N PRO A 104 16.98 0.74 4.38
CA PRO A 104 15.84 0.74 3.47
C PRO A 104 15.06 -0.58 3.57
N PHE A 105 13.74 -0.48 3.45
CA PHE A 105 12.90 -1.69 3.38
C PHE A 105 13.19 -2.50 2.13
N ILE A 106 13.15 -3.82 2.26
CA ILE A 106 13.40 -4.75 1.16
C ILE A 106 12.12 -4.89 0.32
N LEU A 107 12.22 -4.58 -0.97
CA LEU A 107 11.18 -4.90 -1.94
C LEU A 107 11.25 -6.37 -2.34
N ASN A 108 10.28 -7.15 -1.89
CA ASN A 108 10.05 -8.52 -2.33
C ASN A 108 8.81 -8.57 -3.24
N ARG A 109 8.97 -9.16 -4.44
CA ARG A 109 7.87 -9.44 -5.36
C ARG A 109 7.64 -10.94 -5.35
N ASP A 110 6.41 -11.33 -5.06
CA ASP A 110 6.00 -12.72 -5.18
C ASP A 110 5.82 -13.10 -6.66
N SER A 111 6.57 -14.10 -7.12
CA SER A 111 6.55 -14.58 -8.51
C SER A 111 5.40 -15.54 -8.81
N LEU A 112 4.71 -16.04 -7.78
CA LEU A 112 3.59 -16.97 -7.90
C LEU A 112 2.24 -16.25 -7.93
N LEU A 113 2.21 -14.93 -7.67
CA LEU A 113 1.00 -14.15 -7.84
C LEU A 113 0.56 -14.12 -9.32
N PRO A 114 -0.75 -14.31 -9.59
CA PRO A 114 -1.30 -14.19 -10.94
C PRO A 114 -0.97 -12.84 -11.58
N THR A 115 -0.65 -12.86 -12.88
CA THR A 115 -0.37 -11.63 -13.62
C THR A 115 -1.66 -11.10 -14.26
N CYS A 116 -1.99 -9.83 -13.99
CA CYS A 116 -3.10 -9.14 -14.65
C CYS A 116 -2.76 -8.89 -16.13
N LEU A 117 -3.38 -9.65 -17.03
CA LEU A 117 -3.13 -9.54 -18.48
C LEU A 117 -3.88 -8.36 -19.11
N ASN A 118 -5.06 -8.02 -18.58
CA ASN A 118 -5.86 -6.91 -19.05
C ASN A 118 -5.62 -5.65 -18.19
N PRO A 119 -5.03 -4.58 -18.71
CA PRO A 119 -4.78 -3.37 -17.93
C PRO A 119 -6.05 -2.71 -17.37
N SER A 120 -7.22 -2.86 -18.01
CA SER A 120 -8.47 -2.30 -17.51
C SER A 120 -8.96 -2.99 -16.23
N GLU A 121 -8.53 -4.22 -15.98
CA GLU A 121 -8.87 -5.01 -14.79
C GLU A 121 -7.90 -4.78 -13.63
N SER A 122 -6.77 -4.10 -13.87
CA SER A 122 -5.71 -3.91 -12.87
C SER A 122 -6.20 -3.29 -11.55
N GLY A 123 -7.19 -2.40 -11.66
CA GLY A 123 -7.96 -1.86 -10.54
C GLY A 123 -8.52 -2.97 -9.65
N LEU A 124 -9.40 -3.74 -10.24
CA LEU A 124 -10.14 -4.80 -9.57
C LEU A 124 -9.24 -5.93 -9.08
N THR A 125 -8.25 -6.33 -9.89
CA THR A 125 -7.26 -7.34 -9.51
C THR A 125 -6.49 -6.94 -8.26
N SER A 126 -6.11 -5.67 -8.12
CA SER A 126 -5.37 -5.23 -6.93
C SER A 126 -6.25 -5.22 -5.68
N VAL A 127 -7.53 -4.82 -5.80
CA VAL A 127 -8.49 -4.89 -4.68
C VAL A 127 -8.66 -6.34 -4.24
N LEU A 128 -8.88 -7.25 -5.20
CA LEU A 128 -9.05 -8.67 -4.93
C LEU A 128 -7.80 -9.28 -4.27
N PHE A 129 -6.59 -8.94 -4.72
CA PHE A 129 -5.36 -9.40 -4.07
C PHE A 129 -5.24 -8.90 -2.63
N ILE A 130 -5.57 -7.63 -2.37
CA ILE A 130 -5.50 -7.11 -1.01
C ILE A 130 -6.52 -7.81 -0.12
N GLU A 131 -7.74 -8.00 -0.60
CA GLU A 131 -8.78 -8.71 0.14
C GLU A 131 -8.36 -10.15 0.47
N ARG A 132 -7.94 -10.92 -0.54
CA ARG A 132 -7.50 -12.31 -0.32
C ARG A 132 -6.28 -12.38 0.59
N HIS A 133 -5.33 -11.47 0.47
CA HIS A 133 -4.18 -11.41 1.38
C HIS A 133 -4.58 -11.01 2.80
N ALA A 134 -5.54 -10.11 2.97
CA ALA A 134 -6.03 -9.73 4.28
C ALA A 134 -6.74 -10.89 5.00
N VAL A 135 -7.46 -11.73 4.26
CA VAL A 135 -8.23 -12.86 4.82
C VAL A 135 -7.40 -14.14 4.98
N GLY A 136 -6.59 -14.50 4.00
CA GLY A 136 -5.89 -15.79 3.93
C GLY A 136 -4.41 -15.69 3.56
N GLU A 137 -3.81 -14.51 3.80
CA GLU A 137 -2.40 -14.23 3.55
C GLU A 137 -1.97 -14.47 2.09
N LEU A 138 -0.67 -14.61 1.89
CA LEU A 138 -0.05 -14.72 0.58
C LEU A 138 -0.57 -15.92 -0.24
N GLN A 139 -0.90 -17.03 0.41
CA GLN A 139 -1.38 -18.21 -0.28
C GLN A 139 -2.76 -17.99 -0.91
N ALA A 140 -3.69 -17.36 -0.19
CA ALA A 140 -5.00 -17.04 -0.73
C ALA A 140 -4.92 -16.04 -1.90
N ALA A 141 -3.96 -15.12 -1.88
CA ALA A 141 -3.73 -14.19 -2.99
C ALA A 141 -3.18 -14.90 -4.26
N ARG A 142 -2.37 -15.96 -4.09
CA ARG A 142 -1.85 -16.76 -5.22
C ARG A 142 -2.92 -17.61 -5.90
N GLU A 143 -4.00 -17.93 -5.20
CA GLU A 143 -5.11 -18.76 -5.70
C GLU A 143 -6.19 -17.97 -6.44
N VAL A 144 -6.03 -16.65 -6.60
CA VAL A 144 -6.95 -15.80 -7.36
C VAL A 144 -6.94 -16.18 -8.84
N ARG A 145 -8.12 -16.32 -9.42
CA ARG A 145 -8.32 -16.67 -10.82
C ARG A 145 -9.06 -15.55 -11.56
N PRO A 146 -8.91 -15.43 -12.90
CA PRO A 146 -9.59 -14.41 -13.68
C PRO A 146 -11.12 -14.39 -13.50
N GLU A 147 -11.75 -15.56 -13.33
CA GLU A 147 -13.19 -15.68 -13.08
C GLU A 147 -13.64 -15.02 -11.77
N ASP A 148 -12.75 -14.93 -10.77
CA ASP A 148 -13.05 -14.30 -9.49
C ASP A 148 -13.22 -12.78 -9.63
N LEU A 149 -12.65 -12.17 -10.68
CA LEU A 149 -12.81 -10.74 -10.97
C LEU A 149 -14.26 -10.39 -11.28
N ALA A 150 -14.96 -11.18 -12.09
CA ALA A 150 -16.35 -10.89 -12.44
C ALA A 150 -17.27 -10.93 -11.21
N VAL A 151 -16.98 -11.82 -10.26
CA VAL A 151 -17.68 -11.90 -8.97
C VAL A 151 -17.37 -10.67 -8.13
N GLN A 152 -16.08 -10.33 -8.00
CA GLN A 152 -15.64 -9.17 -7.25
C GLN A 152 -16.25 -7.86 -7.77
N ALA A 153 -16.30 -7.68 -9.10
CA ALA A 153 -16.89 -6.49 -9.72
C ALA A 153 -18.35 -6.30 -9.30
N LYS A 154 -19.12 -7.39 -9.26
CA LYS A 154 -20.54 -7.36 -8.87
C LYS A 154 -20.70 -7.03 -7.40
N GLN A 155 -19.90 -7.65 -6.53
CA GLN A 155 -19.93 -7.38 -5.09
C GLN A 155 -19.60 -5.92 -4.78
N LEU A 156 -18.51 -5.39 -5.35
CA LEU A 156 -18.13 -3.99 -5.17
C LEU A 156 -19.19 -3.03 -5.70
N LEU A 157 -19.86 -3.35 -6.82
CA LEU A 157 -20.93 -2.52 -7.36
C LEU A 157 -22.14 -2.45 -6.41
N ILE A 158 -22.48 -3.58 -5.77
CA ILE A 158 -23.55 -3.63 -4.76
C ILE A 158 -23.13 -2.81 -3.53
N GLU A 159 -21.94 -3.03 -2.99
CA GLU A 159 -21.44 -2.29 -1.83
C GLU A 159 -21.37 -0.77 -2.09
N MET A 160 -20.91 -0.36 -3.28
CA MET A 160 -20.88 1.04 -3.68
C MET A 160 -22.29 1.64 -3.78
N TYR A 161 -23.25 0.86 -4.26
CA TYR A 161 -24.65 1.29 -4.35
C TYR A 161 -25.27 1.45 -2.97
N ASP A 162 -25.05 0.48 -2.07
CA ASP A 162 -25.56 0.54 -0.70
C ASP A 162 -25.02 1.76 0.04
N VAL A 163 -23.70 2.01 -0.05
CA VAL A 163 -23.06 3.22 0.53
C VAL A 163 -23.58 4.51 -0.10
N TYR A 164 -24.00 4.49 -1.37
CA TYR A 164 -24.59 5.65 -2.03
C TYR A 164 -26.03 5.91 -1.56
N VAL A 165 -26.82 4.86 -1.37
CA VAL A 165 -28.23 4.96 -0.94
C VAL A 165 -28.35 5.30 0.55
N GLU A 166 -27.39 4.88 1.38
CA GLU A 166 -27.33 5.20 2.81
C GLU A 166 -26.85 6.64 3.11
N LYS A 167 -26.47 7.42 2.09
CA LYS A 167 -26.05 8.83 2.21
C LYS A 167 -27.14 9.80 1.78
#